data_AF-A0A4P5TSF1-F1
#
_entry.id   AF-A0A4P5TSF1-F1
#
_cell.length_a   1.000
_cell.length_b   1.000
_cell.length_c   1.000
_cell.angle_alpha   90.00
_cell.angle_beta   90.00
_cell.angle_gamma   90.00
#
_symmetry.space_group_name_H-M   'P 1'
#
loop_
_entity.id
_entity.type
_entity.pdbx_description
1 polymer ?
#
loop_
_entity_poly.entity_id
_entity_poly.type
_entity_poly.pdbx_seq_one_letter_code
_entity_poly.pdbx_strand_id
1 'polypeptide(L)'
;MLKKDHSVWTATVVTTITGFNPNTNVYSYTFYEGSATAVDTGGHQSGFNWAYDKKSQKITLTSIAGKDVYDLVYSVSDVKKDSEKWTFLSQNLNGLTIPTPDYSQVITLSKK
;
A
#
# COMPACT_ATOMS: atom_id res chain seq x y z
N MET A 1 -0.22 -11.39 -29.21
CA MET A 1 0.10 -12.54 -28.33
C MET A 1 0.65 -11.98 -27.03
N LEU A 2 -0.20 -11.75 -26.01
CA LEU A 2 0.22 -11.26 -24.70
C LEU A 2 0.27 -12.46 -23.75
N LYS A 3 1.45 -12.77 -23.20
CA LYS A 3 1.57 -13.73 -22.11
C LYS A 3 0.82 -13.15 -20.91
N LYS A 4 -0.15 -13.91 -20.39
CA LYS A 4 -1.05 -13.51 -19.30
C LYS A 4 -0.76 -14.39 -18.09
N ASP A 5 0.47 -14.30 -17.62
CA ASP A 5 0.97 -14.84 -16.37
C ASP A 5 0.70 -13.82 -15.26
N HIS A 6 -0.59 -13.61 -14.95
CA HIS A 6 -0.96 -12.79 -13.81
C HIS A 6 -0.69 -13.58 -12.52
N SER A 7 0.44 -13.34 -11.86
CA SER A 7 0.65 -13.85 -10.50
C SER A 7 -0.38 -13.21 -9.57
N VAL A 8 -1.08 -14.01 -8.76
CA VAL A 8 -1.93 -13.48 -7.70
C VAL A 8 -1.06 -13.20 -6.48
N TRP A 9 -1.20 -12.02 -5.89
CA TRP A 9 -0.51 -11.62 -4.68
C TRP A 9 -1.51 -11.31 -3.58
N THR A 10 -1.13 -11.58 -2.34
CA THR A 10 -1.84 -11.15 -1.15
C THR A 10 -0.96 -10.15 -0.40
N ALA A 11 -1.48 -8.97 -0.06
CA ALA A 11 -0.84 -8.02 0.84
C ALA A 11 -1.46 -8.13 2.23
N THR A 12 -0.64 -8.30 3.26
CA THR A 12 -1.03 -8.06 4.65
C THR A 12 -0.40 -6.76 5.10
N VAL A 13 -1.23 -5.81 5.51
CA VAL A 13 -0.83 -4.46 5.93
C VAL A 13 -1.05 -4.35 7.42
N VAL A 14 0.03 -4.15 8.18
CA VAL A 14 0.00 -3.88 9.61
C VAL A 14 0.32 -2.41 9.81
N THR A 15 -0.62 -1.67 10.38
CA THR A 15 -0.47 -0.25 10.70
C THR A 15 -0.46 -0.08 12.20
N THR A 16 0.53 0.63 12.73
CA THR A 16 0.66 0.91 14.16
C THR A 16 0.74 2.41 14.37
N ILE A 17 -0.14 2.90 15.24
CA ILE A 17 -0.17 4.29 15.72
C ILE A 17 0.23 4.25 17.20
N THR A 18 1.30 4.94 17.59
CA THR A 18 1.84 4.92 18.96
C THR A 18 1.55 6.18 19.78
N GLY A 19 0.93 7.19 19.17
CA GLY A 19 0.64 8.49 19.78
C GLY A 19 -0.62 8.48 20.67
N PHE A 20 -1.34 9.61 20.71
CA PHE A 20 -2.57 9.70 21.49
C PHE A 20 -3.63 8.71 20.97
N ASN A 21 -4.07 7.80 21.85
CA ASN A 21 -4.89 6.62 21.55
C ASN A 21 -4.17 5.57 20.65
N PRO A 22 -3.17 4.86 21.21
CA PRO A 22 -2.41 3.87 20.46
C PRO A 22 -3.30 2.77 19.90
N ASN A 23 -3.07 2.38 18.66
CA ASN A 23 -3.81 1.28 18.04
C ASN A 23 -2.95 0.55 17.01
N THR A 24 -3.27 -0.72 16.81
CA THR A 24 -2.70 -1.54 15.75
C THR A 24 -3.85 -2.11 14.92
N ASN A 25 -3.79 -1.87 13.62
CA ASN A 25 -4.78 -2.38 12.67
C ASN A 25 -4.09 -3.30 11.67
N VAL A 26 -4.74 -4.43 11.37
CA VAL A 26 -4.26 -5.41 10.40
C VAL A 26 -5.30 -5.56 9.31
N TYR A 27 -4.85 -5.42 8.06
CA TYR A 27 -5.69 -5.53 6.87
C TYR A 27 -5.08 -6.52 5.89
N SER A 28 -5.91 -7.18 5.09
CA SER A 28 -5.47 -8.09 4.04
C SER A 28 -6.15 -7.77 2.71
N TYR A 29 -5.36 -7.74 1.66
CA TYR A 29 -5.78 -7.42 0.29
C TYR A 29 -5.26 -8.49 -0.66
N THR A 30 -5.97 -8.75 -1.76
CA THR A 30 -5.49 -9.60 -2.86
C THR A 30 -5.40 -8.75 -4.12
N PHE A 31 -4.36 -8.92 -4.93
CA PHE A 31 -4.17 -8.18 -6.18
C PHE A 31 -3.45 -9.02 -7.24
N TYR A 32 -3.54 -8.60 -8.51
CA TYR A 32 -2.97 -9.33 -9.66
C TYR A 32 -1.75 -8.60 -10.27
N GLU A 33 -0.62 -9.30 -10.36
CA GLU A 33 0.58 -8.84 -11.08
C GLU A 33 0.31 -8.82 -12.60
N GLY A 34 0.79 -7.81 -13.31
CA GLY A 34 0.55 -7.67 -14.75
C GLY A 34 -0.61 -6.74 -15.12
N SER A 35 -1.27 -6.13 -14.14
CA SER A 35 -2.11 -4.96 -14.39
C SER A 35 -1.39 -3.71 -13.90
N ALA A 36 -0.71 -3.02 -14.83
CA ALA A 36 -0.33 -1.61 -14.63
C ALA A 36 -1.56 -0.67 -14.51
N THR A 37 -2.77 -1.25 -14.37
CA THR A 37 -4.08 -0.62 -14.47
C THR A 37 -5.12 -1.20 -13.51
N ALA A 38 -4.82 -2.18 -12.64
CA ALA A 38 -5.79 -2.55 -11.60
C ALA A 38 -5.47 -1.80 -10.30
N VAL A 39 -6.18 -0.69 -10.14
CA VAL A 39 -6.59 -0.17 -8.84
C VAL A 39 -7.44 -1.29 -8.22
N ASP A 40 -6.86 -2.19 -7.42
CA ASP A 40 -7.63 -3.29 -6.84
C ASP A 40 -8.37 -2.80 -5.60
N THR A 41 -9.42 -1.99 -5.76
CA THR A 41 -10.15 -1.34 -4.65
C THR A 41 -10.51 -2.32 -3.53
N GLY A 42 -9.86 -2.18 -2.38
CA GLY A 42 -10.07 -2.97 -1.18
C GLY A 42 -10.35 -1.96 -0.10
N GLY A 43 -11.60 -1.92 0.36
CA GLY A 43 -12.04 -0.90 1.27
C GLY A 43 -11.34 -1.02 2.61
N HIS A 44 -10.65 0.04 3.05
CA HIS A 44 -10.69 0.44 4.47
C HIS A 44 -10.20 1.87 4.78
N GLN A 45 -10.47 2.84 3.90
CA GLN A 45 -10.94 4.14 4.38
C GLN A 45 -12.17 4.50 3.56
N SER A 46 -13.34 4.58 4.22
CA SER A 46 -14.53 5.17 3.61
C SER A 46 -14.13 6.48 2.93
N GLY A 47 -14.27 6.55 1.61
CA GLY A 47 -13.93 7.77 0.87
C GLY A 47 -12.62 7.75 0.09
N PHE A 48 -11.90 6.62 -0.09
CA PHE A 48 -10.68 6.57 -0.92
C PHE A 48 -10.64 5.40 -1.93
N ASN A 49 -10.17 5.69 -3.14
CA ASN A 49 -9.64 4.73 -4.11
C ASN A 49 -8.14 4.51 -3.85
N TRP A 50 -7.57 3.36 -4.22
CA TRP A 50 -6.13 3.12 -4.03
C TRP A 50 -5.47 2.45 -5.22
N ALA A 51 -4.23 2.85 -5.53
CA ALA A 51 -3.38 2.26 -6.54
C ALA A 51 -2.05 1.82 -5.92
N TYR A 52 -1.47 0.76 -6.46
CA TYR A 52 -0.20 0.22 -6.02
C TYR A 52 0.79 0.14 -7.18
N ASP A 53 1.98 0.68 -6.99
CA ASP A 53 3.09 0.58 -7.92
C ASP A 53 4.27 -0.14 -7.26
N LYS A 54 4.47 -1.39 -7.69
CA LYS A 54 5.60 -2.23 -7.28
C LYS A 54 6.95 -1.62 -7.60
N LYS A 55 7.08 -1.01 -8.78
CA LYS A 55 8.35 -0.49 -9.29
C LYS A 55 8.78 0.75 -8.50
N SER A 56 7.84 1.63 -8.19
CA SER A 56 8.13 2.83 -7.40
C SER A 56 7.99 2.63 -5.89
N GLN A 57 7.64 1.41 -5.44
CA GLN A 57 7.42 1.09 -4.03
C GLN A 57 6.42 2.06 -3.37
N LYS A 58 5.33 2.37 -4.07
CA LYS A 58 4.39 3.43 -3.71
C LYS A 58 2.96 2.91 -3.69
N ILE A 59 2.18 3.38 -2.71
CA ILE A 59 0.72 3.26 -2.70
C ILE A 59 0.14 4.67 -2.79
N THR A 60 -0.76 4.88 -3.74
CA THR A 60 -1.48 6.15 -3.90
C THR A 60 -2.92 5.97 -3.45
N LEU A 61 -3.37 6.73 -2.46
CA LEU A 61 -4.76 6.81 -2.04
C LEU A 61 -5.37 8.09 -2.60
N THR A 62 -6.46 7.99 -3.38
CA THR A 62 -7.16 9.14 -3.93
C THR A 62 -8.54 9.24 -3.30
N SER A 63 -8.85 10.37 -2.67
CA SER A 63 -10.18 10.62 -2.13
C SER A 63 -11.22 10.45 -3.23
N ILE A 64 -12.35 9.81 -2.93
CA ILE A 64 -13.49 9.66 -3.84
C ILE A 64 -14.05 11.05 -4.22
N ALA A 65 -13.90 12.05 -3.34
CA ALA A 65 -14.23 13.44 -3.65
C ALA A 65 -13.21 14.12 -4.58
N GLY A 66 -12.09 13.45 -4.90
CA GLY A 66 -11.04 13.90 -5.82
C GLY A 66 -10.15 15.02 -5.30
N LYS A 67 -10.32 15.45 -4.05
CA LYS A 67 -9.60 16.62 -3.49
C LYS A 67 -8.23 16.29 -2.91
N ASP A 68 -8.09 15.08 -2.37
CA ASP A 68 -6.91 14.67 -1.63
C ASP A 68 -6.29 13.44 -2.25
N VAL A 69 -5.01 13.53 -2.57
CA VAL A 69 -4.18 12.42 -3.03
C VAL A 69 -3.07 12.20 -2.01
N TYR A 70 -3.10 11.05 -1.35
CA TYR A 70 -2.04 10.62 -0.46
C TYR A 70 -1.10 9.67 -1.18
N ASP A 71 0.19 9.96 -1.16
CA ASP A 71 1.24 9.05 -1.62
C ASP A 71 1.98 8.49 -0.41
N LEU A 72 1.82 7.19 -0.17
CA LEU A 72 2.54 6.43 0.84
C LEU A 72 3.75 5.77 0.17
N VAL A 73 4.95 6.09 0.66
CA VAL A 73 6.22 5.64 0.11
C VAL A 73 6.84 4.61 1.05
N TYR A 74 7.37 3.54 0.47
CA TYR A 74 7.95 2.43 1.21
C TYR A 74 9.36 2.10 0.71
N SER A 75 10.13 1.40 1.54
CA SER A 75 11.31 0.65 1.12
C SER A 75 11.02 -0.84 1.16
N VAL A 76 11.58 -1.58 0.19
CA VAL A 76 11.67 -3.04 0.30
C VAL A 76 12.71 -3.39 1.35
N SER A 77 12.26 -4.05 2.41
CA SER A 77 13.05 -4.43 3.58
C SER A 77 13.46 -5.92 3.61
N ASP A 78 12.74 -6.79 2.90
CA ASP A 78 13.07 -8.21 2.74
C ASP A 78 12.47 -8.74 1.43
N VAL A 79 13.19 -9.63 0.74
CA VAL A 79 12.75 -10.28 -0.50
C VAL A 79 13.06 -11.77 -0.42
N LYS A 80 12.01 -12.57 -0.57
CA LYS A 80 12.05 -14.03 -0.66
C LYS A 80 11.44 -14.45 -1.99
N LYS A 81 11.69 -15.70 -2.39
CA LYS A 81 11.24 -16.28 -3.66
C LYS A 81 9.77 -15.96 -3.99
N ASP A 82 8.89 -16.03 -2.99
CA ASP A 82 7.45 -15.86 -3.15
C ASP A 82 6.87 -14.80 -2.18
N SER A 83 7.71 -13.91 -1.63
CA SER A 83 7.26 -12.89 -0.68
C SER A 83 8.17 -11.66 -0.63
N GLU A 84 7.58 -10.49 -0.40
CA GLU A 84 8.33 -9.24 -0.17
C GLU A 84 7.79 -8.54 1.08
N LYS A 85 8.67 -7.91 1.85
CA LYS A 85 8.30 -7.09 3.00
C LYS A 85 8.67 -5.64 2.74
N TRP A 86 7.71 -4.74 2.85
CA TRP A 86 7.90 -3.32 2.66
C TRP A 86 7.69 -2.57 3.97
N THR A 87 8.53 -1.57 4.21
CA THR A 87 8.48 -0.74 5.41
C THR A 87 8.18 0.70 5.02
N PHE A 88 7.22 1.31 5.69
CA PHE A 88 6.81 2.69 5.45
C PHE A 88 7.96 3.68 5.71
N LEU A 89 8.09 4.66 4.82
CA LEU A 89 9.09 5.72 4.90
C LEU A 89 8.45 7.08 5.11
N SER A 90 7.48 7.43 4.26
CA SER A 90 6.87 8.75 4.28
C SER A 90 5.48 8.76 3.67
N GLN A 91 4.72 9.79 4.00
CA GLN A 91 3.44 10.12 3.41
C GLN A 91 3.51 11.53 2.82
N ASN A 92 2.94 11.71 1.64
CA ASN A 92 2.70 13.02 1.07
C ASN A 92 1.20 13.22 0.86
N LEU A 93 0.70 14.45 1.03
CA LEU A 93 -0.64 14.87 0.64
C LEU A 93 -0.51 15.93 -0.43
N ASN A 94 -1.07 15.67 -1.61
CA ASN A 94 -1.04 16.59 -2.75
C ASN A 94 0.39 17.10 -3.06
N GLY A 95 1.39 16.21 -2.93
CA GLY A 95 2.81 16.49 -3.16
C GLY A 95 3.59 17.07 -1.97
N LEU A 96 2.93 17.35 -0.84
CA LEU A 96 3.58 17.86 0.37
C LEU A 96 3.80 16.75 1.39
N THR A 97 5.03 16.60 1.88
CA THR A 97 5.35 15.61 2.92
C THR A 97 4.65 15.94 4.23
N ILE A 98 3.90 14.96 4.75
CA ILE A 98 3.25 15.03 6.06
C ILE A 98 4.16 14.35 7.10
N PRO A 99 4.48 15.02 8.21
CA PRO A 99 5.17 14.38 9.33
C PRO A 99 4.25 13.35 10.00
N THR A 100 4.73 12.12 10.15
CA THR A 100 3.98 11.04 10.81
C THR A 100 4.82 10.33 11.87
N PRO A 101 5.29 11.04 12.92
CA PRO A 101 6.27 10.52 13.87
C PRO A 101 5.79 9.29 14.66
N ASP A 102 4.48 9.18 14.87
CA ASP A 102 3.86 8.09 15.64
C ASP A 102 3.20 7.02 14.75
N TYR A 103 3.46 7.04 13.45
CA TYR A 103 2.84 6.14 12.48
C TYR A 103 3.90 5.24 11.87
N SER A 104 3.64 3.93 11.90
CA SER A 104 4.42 2.96 11.15
C SER A 104 3.50 2.01 10.41
N GLN A 105 3.97 1.54 9.26
CA GLN A 105 3.26 0.53 8.50
C GLN A 105 4.23 -0.46 7.88
N VAL A 106 3.85 -1.73 7.90
CA VAL A 106 4.57 -2.83 7.26
C VAL A 106 3.61 -3.54 6.33
N ILE A 107 4.05 -3.79 5.10
CA ILE A 107 3.31 -4.56 4.11
C ILE A 107 4.07 -5.84 3.82
N THR A 108 3.40 -6.98 3.96
CA THR A 108 3.93 -8.27 3.53
C THR A 108 3.15 -8.72 2.30
N LEU A 109 3.85 -8.80 1.17
CA LEU A 109 3.35 -9.36 -0.07
C LEU A 109 3.69 -10.85 -0.11
N SER A 110 2.74 -11.68 -0.54
CA SER A 110 2.95 -13.12 -0.74
C SER A 110 2.29 -13.56 -2.04
N LYS A 111 3.05 -14.25 -2.88
CA LYS A 111 2.54 -14.84 -4.12
C LYS A 111 1.70 -16.07 -3.79
N LYS A 112 0.53 -16.20 -4.41
CA LYS A 112 -0.32 -17.40 -4.35
C LYS A 112 0.06 -18.40 -5.43
#